data_AF-A0A1B8H7F9-F1
#
_entry.id   AF-A0A1B8H7F9-F1
#
_cell.length_a   1.000
_cell.length_b   1.000
_cell.length_c   1.000
_cell.angle_alpha   90.00
_cell.angle_beta   90.00
_cell.angle_gamma   90.00
#
_symmetry.space_group_name_H-M   'P 1'
#
loop_
_entity.id
_entity.type
_entity.pdbx_description
1 polymer ?
#
loop_
_entity_poly.entity_id
_entity_poly.type
_entity_poly.pdbx_seq_one_letter_code
_entity_poly.pdbx_strand_id
1 'polypeptide(L)'
;MTDRAAILSRLPDEAVMQYADNRLALFNQTLADDPSGGLCFRGIYPENPEIYISLVQIKPFMVQKPVSGLSAAETDALYIGIFLRLRHTYGDLIDEKDGDITEKDAILTCEIKSALYQSVLQLESHEGAGLLRYLWVSEGMF
;
A
#
# COMPACT_ATOMS: atom_id res chain seq x y z
N MET A 1 -16.84 7.80 -13.00
CA MET A 1 -15.71 7.33 -12.19
C MET A 1 -15.14 6.10 -12.86
N THR A 2 -13.85 6.11 -13.20
CA THR A 2 -13.18 4.91 -13.69
C THR A 2 -13.07 3.92 -12.53
N ASP A 3 -13.53 2.68 -12.72
CA ASP A 3 -13.49 1.63 -11.70
C ASP A 3 -12.02 1.36 -11.29
N ARG A 4 -11.69 1.64 -10.02
CA ARG A 4 -10.34 1.50 -9.45
C ARG A 4 -9.83 0.06 -9.58
N ALA A 5 -10.70 -0.93 -9.39
CA ALA A 5 -10.35 -2.32 -9.57
C ALA A 5 -10.06 -2.64 -11.05
N ALA A 6 -10.79 -2.02 -11.98
CA ALA A 6 -10.56 -2.16 -13.42
C ALA A 6 -9.24 -1.52 -13.88
N ILE A 7 -8.78 -0.45 -13.23
CA ILE A 7 -7.45 0.14 -13.50
C ILE A 7 -6.36 -0.78 -12.96
N LEU A 8 -6.45 -1.16 -11.68
CA LEU A 8 -5.41 -1.93 -11.00
C LEU A 8 -5.20 -3.32 -11.61
N SER A 9 -6.27 -3.97 -12.05
CA SER A 9 -6.19 -5.27 -12.74
C SER A 9 -5.49 -5.20 -14.10
N ARG A 10 -5.29 -4.01 -14.67
CA ARG A 10 -4.60 -3.83 -15.96
C ARG A 10 -3.16 -3.37 -15.81
N LEU A 11 -2.72 -3.05 -14.60
CA LEU A 11 -1.30 -2.79 -14.35
C LEU A 11 -0.54 -4.12 -14.39
N PRO A 12 0.62 -4.21 -15.03
CA PRO A 12 1.48 -5.39 -14.95
C PRO A 12 2.08 -5.52 -13.53
N ASP A 13 2.43 -6.74 -13.13
CA ASP A 13 2.94 -7.01 -11.78
C ASP A 13 4.19 -6.18 -11.48
N GLU A 14 5.08 -6.01 -12.45
CA GLU A 14 6.30 -5.20 -12.31
C GLU A 14 5.99 -3.73 -12.00
N ALA A 15 4.94 -3.16 -12.61
CA ALA A 15 4.55 -1.78 -12.33
C ALA A 15 3.95 -1.62 -10.92
N VAL A 16 3.17 -2.62 -10.48
CA VAL A 16 2.60 -2.65 -9.13
C VAL A 16 3.70 -2.77 -8.08
N MET A 17 4.67 -3.67 -8.31
CA MET A 17 5.80 -3.88 -7.40
C MET A 17 6.76 -2.67 -7.39
N GLN A 18 7.02 -2.03 -8.54
CA GLN A 18 7.81 -0.81 -8.58
C GLN A 18 7.16 0.34 -7.80
N TYR A 19 5.82 0.44 -7.85
CA TYR A 19 5.11 1.42 -7.04
C TYR A 19 5.30 1.14 -5.54
N ALA A 20 5.22 -0.12 -5.10
CA ALA A 20 5.49 -0.50 -3.72
C ALA A 20 6.91 -0.14 -3.26
N ASP A 21 7.92 -0.40 -4.09
CA ASP A 21 9.32 -0.03 -3.82
C ASP A 21 9.47 1.50 -3.68
N ASN A 22 8.88 2.27 -4.61
CA ASN A 22 8.87 3.73 -4.55
C ASN A 22 8.18 4.26 -3.28
N ARG A 23 7.09 3.62 -2.84
CA ARG A 23 6.38 4.01 -1.62
C ARG A 23 7.20 3.74 -0.37
N LEU A 24 7.85 2.58 -0.29
CA LEU A 24 8.76 2.27 0.81
C LEU A 24 9.91 3.27 0.87
N ALA A 25 10.53 3.58 -0.27
CA ALA A 25 11.60 4.58 -0.34
C ALA A 25 11.11 5.97 0.11
N LEU A 26 9.92 6.39 -0.32
CA LEU A 26 9.31 7.65 0.11
C LEU A 26 9.09 7.70 1.63
N PHE A 27 8.55 6.64 2.22
CA PHE A 27 8.31 6.61 3.67
C PHE A 27 9.61 6.64 4.46
N ASN A 28 10.61 5.85 4.06
CA ASN A 28 11.93 5.85 4.70
C ASN A 28 12.59 7.23 4.60
N GLN A 29 12.53 7.88 3.44
CA GLN A 29 13.09 9.21 3.24
C GLN A 29 12.36 10.26 4.08
N THR A 30 11.02 10.25 4.07
CA THR A 30 10.22 11.24 4.81
C THR A 30 10.31 11.07 6.32
N LEU A 31 10.49 9.85 6.83
CA LEU A 31 10.83 9.61 8.24
C LEU A 31 12.25 10.08 8.59
N ALA A 32 13.21 9.94 7.67
CA ALA A 32 14.57 10.44 7.89
C ALA A 32 14.61 11.98 7.91
N ASP A 33 13.84 12.63 7.03
CA ASP A 33 13.78 14.09 6.91
C ASP A 33 12.93 14.75 8.01
N ASP A 34 11.88 14.05 8.46
CA ASP A 34 10.98 14.48 9.53
C ASP A 34 10.75 13.34 10.53
N PRO A 35 11.58 13.25 11.58
CA PRO A 35 11.47 12.21 12.60
C PRO A 35 10.16 12.24 13.41
N SER A 36 9.37 13.32 13.32
CA SER A 36 8.02 13.37 13.91
C SER A 36 7.01 12.49 13.17
N GLY A 37 7.37 11.97 11.99
CA GLY A 37 6.49 11.20 11.13
C GLY A 37 5.47 12.04 10.36
N GLY A 38 5.39 13.36 10.60
CA GLY A 38 4.39 14.23 10.00
C GLY A 38 4.43 14.27 8.47
N LEU A 39 5.62 14.36 7.85
CA LEU A 39 5.75 14.30 6.39
C LEU A 39 5.35 12.95 5.82
N CYS A 40 5.80 11.86 6.44
CA CYS A 40 5.45 10.52 6.00
C CYS A 40 3.93 10.29 6.12
N PHE A 41 3.33 10.73 7.23
CA PHE A 41 1.91 10.59 7.49
C PHE A 41 1.07 11.32 6.44
N ARG A 42 1.44 12.55 6.06
CA ARG A 42 0.82 13.26 4.92
C ARG A 42 1.02 12.56 3.58
N GLY A 43 2.09 11.78 3.45
CA GLY A 43 2.32 10.91 2.29
C GLY A 43 1.41 9.68 2.27
N ILE A 44 0.96 9.20 3.43
CA ILE A 44 0.00 8.09 3.59
C ILE A 44 -1.43 8.58 3.41
N TYR A 45 -1.77 9.72 4.02
CA TYR A 45 -3.09 10.36 4.01
C TYR A 45 -3.01 11.78 3.42
N PRO A 46 -2.82 11.91 2.10
CA PRO A 46 -2.84 13.20 1.43
C PRO A 46 -4.18 13.93 1.55
N GLU A 47 -4.12 15.24 1.77
CA GLU A 47 -5.30 16.12 1.77
C GLU A 47 -6.07 16.11 0.43
N ASN A 48 -5.39 15.76 -0.67
CA ASN A 48 -6.01 15.55 -1.98
C ASN A 48 -5.63 14.16 -2.56
N PRO A 49 -6.51 13.16 -2.43
CA PRO A 49 -6.25 11.79 -2.87
C PRO A 49 -6.18 11.64 -4.40
N GLU A 50 -6.67 12.59 -5.20
CA GLU A 50 -6.67 12.51 -6.66
C GLU A 50 -5.25 12.64 -7.28
N ILE A 51 -4.23 12.99 -6.48
CA ILE A 51 -2.88 13.32 -6.96
C ILE A 51 -2.01 12.07 -7.22
N TYR A 52 -2.33 10.91 -6.63
CA TYR A 52 -1.36 9.80 -6.54
C TYR A 52 -1.29 8.89 -7.75
N ILE A 53 -2.30 8.89 -8.61
CA ILE A 53 -2.26 8.21 -9.90
C ILE A 53 -2.89 9.15 -10.92
N SER A 54 -2.04 9.98 -11.54
CA SER A 54 -2.51 10.83 -12.63
C SER A 54 -3.08 9.95 -13.74
N LEU A 55 -4.25 10.31 -14.28
CA LEU A 55 -4.83 9.68 -15.48
C LEU A 55 -3.80 9.55 -16.62
N VAL A 56 -2.82 10.45 -16.67
CA VAL A 56 -1.70 10.41 -17.63
C VAL A 56 -0.82 9.18 -17.45
N GLN A 57 -0.54 8.77 -16.20
CA GLN A 57 0.31 7.62 -15.88
C GLN A 57 -0.40 6.29 -16.14
N ILE A 58 -1.74 6.22 -15.98
CA ILE A 58 -2.50 4.97 -16.19
C ILE A 58 -3.00 4.77 -17.61
N LYS A 59 -3.12 5.84 -18.41
CA LYS A 59 -3.62 5.77 -19.79
C LYS A 59 -2.94 4.70 -20.66
N PRO A 60 -1.60 4.47 -20.59
CA PRO A 60 -0.94 3.40 -21.35
C PRO A 60 -1.38 1.98 -20.96
N PHE A 61 -1.86 1.78 -19.73
CA PHE A 61 -2.28 0.48 -19.22
C PHE A 61 -3.77 0.20 -19.45
N MET A 62 -4.58 1.25 -19.64
CA MET A 62 -6.03 1.10 -19.87
C MET A 62 -6.38 0.30 -21.14
N VAL A 63 -5.47 0.25 -22.11
CA VAL A 63 -5.62 -0.56 -23.34
C VAL A 63 -5.16 -2.02 -23.19
N GLN A 64 -4.48 -2.35 -22.08
CA GLN A 64 -3.98 -3.71 -21.82
C GLN A 64 -5.10 -4.62 -21.31
N LYS A 65 -4.97 -5.92 -21.56
CA LYS A 65 -5.89 -6.91 -20.98
C LYS A 65 -5.68 -6.99 -19.47
N PRO A 66 -6.73 -7.31 -18.69
CA PRO A 66 -6.56 -7.61 -17.27
C PRO A 66 -5.55 -8.74 -17.06
N VAL A 67 -4.68 -8.57 -16.08
CA VAL A 67 -3.79 -9.60 -15.57
C VAL A 67 -4.63 -10.54 -14.69
N SER A 68 -4.37 -11.85 -14.78
CA SER A 68 -4.98 -12.82 -13.86
C SER A 68 -4.52 -12.50 -12.44
N GLY A 69 -5.46 -12.16 -11.55
CA GLY A 69 -5.15 -11.96 -10.14
C GLY A 69 -5.07 -13.28 -9.38
N LEU A 70 -4.67 -13.18 -8.12
CA LEU A 70 -4.78 -14.26 -7.15
C LEU A 70 -6.24 -14.65 -6.93
N SER A 71 -6.47 -15.92 -6.59
CA SER A 71 -7.76 -16.35 -6.04
C SER A 71 -8.01 -15.71 -4.67
N ALA A 72 -9.26 -15.75 -4.22
CA ALA A 72 -9.63 -15.28 -2.88
C ALA A 72 -8.83 -16.02 -1.79
N ALA A 73 -8.69 -17.35 -1.90
CA ALA A 73 -7.97 -18.16 -0.93
C ALA A 73 -6.47 -17.82 -0.86
N GLU A 74 -5.82 -17.60 -2.01
CA GLU A 74 -4.42 -17.18 -2.07
C GLU A 74 -4.24 -15.78 -1.48
N THR A 75 -5.15 -14.86 -1.80
CA THR A 75 -5.15 -13.49 -1.27
C THR A 75 -5.31 -13.50 0.25
N ASP A 76 -6.29 -14.24 0.78
CA ASP A 76 -6.55 -14.37 2.21
C ASP A 76 -5.34 -14.95 2.95
N ALA A 77 -4.72 -16.00 2.40
CA ALA A 77 -3.56 -16.63 3.01
C ALA A 77 -2.37 -15.66 3.12
N LEU A 78 -2.07 -14.90 2.05
CA LEU A 78 -1.01 -13.90 2.06
C LEU A 78 -1.33 -12.73 3.00
N TYR A 79 -2.56 -12.22 2.94
CA TYR A 79 -3.02 -11.12 3.80
C TYR A 79 -2.90 -11.50 5.28
N ILE A 80 -3.45 -12.65 5.68
CA ILE A 80 -3.38 -13.14 7.06
C ILE A 80 -1.92 -13.35 7.46
N GLY A 81 -1.09 -13.92 6.59
CA GLY A 81 0.33 -14.14 6.86
C GLY A 81 1.10 -12.85 7.16
N ILE A 82 0.90 -11.80 6.34
CA ILE A 82 1.49 -10.49 6.59
C ILE A 82 0.90 -9.84 7.84
N PHE A 83 -0.43 -9.86 7.99
CA PHE A 83 -1.12 -9.28 9.14
C PHE A 83 -0.62 -9.86 10.46
N LEU A 84 -0.48 -11.18 10.55
CA LEU A 84 0.05 -11.85 11.75
C LEU A 84 1.50 -11.46 12.04
N ARG A 85 2.34 -11.29 11.01
CA ARG A 85 3.73 -10.81 11.18
C ARG A 85 3.75 -9.38 11.72
N LEU A 86 2.94 -8.49 11.15
CA LEU A 86 2.84 -7.13 11.63
C LEU A 86 2.31 -7.12 13.07
N ARG A 87 1.27 -7.88 13.39
CA ARG A 87 0.69 -7.97 14.74
C ARG A 87 1.69 -8.51 15.77
N HIS A 88 2.54 -9.44 15.37
CA HIS A 88 3.62 -9.91 16.24
C HIS A 88 4.61 -8.79 16.62
N THR A 89 4.88 -7.86 15.70
CA THR A 89 5.83 -6.75 15.92
C THR A 89 5.18 -5.55 16.62
N TYR A 90 4.00 -5.15 16.18
CA TYR A 90 3.35 -3.91 16.61
C TYR A 90 2.18 -4.13 17.59
N GLY A 91 1.80 -5.37 17.87
CA GLY A 91 0.77 -5.72 18.85
C GLY A 91 -0.62 -5.20 18.45
N ASP A 92 -1.39 -4.79 19.45
CA ASP A 92 -2.76 -4.29 19.29
C ASP A 92 -2.82 -2.90 18.64
N LEU A 93 -1.68 -2.25 18.40
CA LEU A 93 -1.59 -0.95 17.73
C LEU A 93 -1.99 -1.00 16.24
N ILE A 94 -2.17 -2.20 15.69
CA ILE A 94 -2.73 -2.40 14.34
C ILE A 94 -4.25 -2.24 14.31
N ASP A 95 -4.91 -2.47 15.46
CA ASP A 95 -6.38 -2.49 15.57
C ASP A 95 -6.96 -1.11 15.97
N GLU A 96 -6.12 -0.10 16.24
CA GLU A 96 -6.57 1.25 16.62
C GLU A 96 -7.15 2.00 15.40
N LYS A 97 -8.48 2.17 15.40
CA LYS A 97 -9.19 3.03 14.46
C LYS A 97 -9.12 4.50 14.88
N ASP A 98 -8.45 5.30 14.06
CA ASP A 98 -8.72 6.71 13.74
C ASP A 98 -9.46 7.54 14.80
N GLY A 99 -8.81 7.76 15.95
CA GLY A 99 -9.16 8.83 16.89
C GLY A 99 -7.96 9.74 17.05
N ASP A 100 -8.14 11.06 16.83
CA ASP A 100 -7.14 12.15 16.92
C ASP A 100 -5.68 11.68 16.94
N ILE A 101 -5.16 11.41 15.74
CA ILE A 101 -3.81 10.89 15.49
C ILE A 101 -2.77 11.88 16.03
N THR A 102 -2.04 11.46 17.06
CA THR A 102 -0.93 12.20 17.65
C THR A 102 0.37 12.04 16.83
N GLU A 103 1.41 12.80 17.16
CA GLU A 103 2.75 12.64 16.54
C GLU A 103 3.31 11.21 16.72
N LYS A 104 3.05 10.58 17.87
CA LYS A 104 3.43 9.19 18.11
C LYS A 104 2.67 8.22 17.18
N ASP A 105 1.41 8.53 16.90
CA ASP A 105 0.58 7.74 16.00
C ASP A 105 1.02 7.96 14.53
N ALA A 106 1.51 9.14 14.18
CA ALA A 106 2.08 9.43 12.86
C ALA A 106 3.34 8.61 12.57
N ILE A 107 4.31 8.56 13.49
CA ILE A 107 5.51 7.72 13.36
C ILE A 107 5.13 6.25 13.25
N LEU A 108 4.29 5.78 14.18
CA LEU A 108 3.91 4.37 14.24
C LEU A 108 3.14 3.93 12.98
N THR A 109 2.22 4.76 12.48
CA THR A 109 1.52 4.54 11.22
C THR A 109 2.53 4.37 10.08
N CYS A 110 3.53 5.25 10.03
CA CYS A 110 4.58 5.21 9.02
C CYS A 110 5.46 3.96 9.10
N GLU A 111 5.83 3.53 10.31
CA GLU A 111 6.56 2.29 10.53
C GLU A 111 5.74 1.06 10.11
N ILE A 112 4.47 0.98 10.51
CA ILE A 112 3.57 -0.12 10.14
C ILE A 112 3.39 -0.17 8.62
N LYS A 113 3.14 0.97 7.95
CA LYS A 113 2.99 1.01 6.48
C LYS A 113 4.30 0.67 5.78
N SER A 114 5.46 1.10 6.29
CA SER A 114 6.76 0.71 5.75
C SER A 114 7.01 -0.79 5.90
N ALA A 115 6.71 -1.36 7.06
CA ALA A 115 6.83 -2.80 7.32
C ALA A 115 5.88 -3.63 6.45
N LEU A 116 4.68 -3.12 6.14
CA LEU A 116 3.76 -3.72 5.18
C LEU A 116 4.40 -3.80 3.78
N TYR A 117 4.86 -2.66 3.23
CA TYR A 117 5.49 -2.65 1.91
C TYR A 117 6.75 -3.52 1.87
N GLN A 118 7.58 -3.47 2.93
CA GLN A 118 8.76 -4.32 3.03
C GLN A 118 8.39 -5.82 3.06
N SER A 119 7.32 -6.20 3.77
CA SER A 119 6.84 -7.59 3.80
C SER A 119 6.30 -8.05 2.45
N VAL A 120 5.64 -7.16 1.70
CA VAL A 120 5.14 -7.45 0.35
C VAL A 120 6.29 -7.60 -0.65
N LEU A 121 7.31 -6.74 -0.56
CA LEU A 121 8.49 -6.79 -1.45
C LEU A 121 9.37 -8.03 -1.24
N GLN A 122 9.13 -8.80 -0.18
CA GLN A 122 9.77 -10.10 0.05
C GLN A 122 9.02 -11.28 -0.60
N LEU A 123 7.82 -11.07 -1.11
CA LEU A 123 7.04 -12.09 -1.83
C LEU A 123 7.51 -12.22 -3.28
N GLU A 124 7.11 -13.31 -3.93
CA GLU A 124 7.23 -13.41 -5.38
C GLU A 124 6.43 -12.28 -6.05
N SER A 125 6.93 -11.73 -7.16
CA SER A 125 6.35 -10.53 -7.80
C SER A 125 4.85 -10.65 -8.07
N HIS A 126 4.40 -11.83 -8.49
CA HIS A 126 2.98 -12.08 -8.77
C HIS A 126 2.11 -12.06 -7.50
N GLU A 127 2.60 -12.68 -6.43
CA GLU A 127 1.91 -12.74 -5.14
C GLU A 127 1.82 -11.36 -4.50
N GLY A 128 2.95 -10.64 -4.48
CA GLY A 128 3.00 -9.27 -3.94
C GLY A 128 2.10 -8.32 -4.72
N ALA A 129 2.13 -8.38 -6.05
CA ALA A 129 1.28 -7.54 -6.88
C ALA A 129 -0.20 -7.88 -6.73
N GLY A 130 -0.55 -9.17 -6.62
CA GLY A 130 -1.92 -9.61 -6.34
C GLY A 130 -2.44 -9.06 -5.02
N LEU A 131 -1.65 -9.18 -3.95
CA LEU A 131 -2.02 -8.67 -2.62
C LEU A 131 -2.16 -7.14 -2.60
N LEU A 132 -1.26 -6.40 -3.27
CA LEU A 132 -1.35 -4.93 -3.35
C LEU A 132 -2.60 -4.46 -4.08
N ARG A 133 -2.98 -5.12 -5.19
CA ARG A 133 -4.24 -4.80 -5.88
C ARG A 133 -5.44 -5.01 -4.97
N TYR A 134 -5.44 -6.09 -4.17
CA TYR A 134 -6.49 -6.33 -3.17
C TYR A 134 -6.53 -5.21 -2.13
N LEU A 135 -5.40 -4.93 -1.46
CA LEU A 135 -5.29 -3.90 -0.41
C LEU A 135 -5.71 -2.51 -0.89
N TRP A 136 -5.34 -2.15 -2.12
CA TRP A 136 -5.70 -0.85 -2.69
C TRP A 136 -7.18 -0.75 -3.09
N VAL A 137 -7.86 -1.86 -3.34
CA VAL A 137 -9.31 -1.89 -3.57
C VAL A 137 -10.08 -1.90 -2.24
N SER A 138 -9.63 -2.68 -1.24
CA SER A 138 -10.34 -2.93 0.01
C SER A 138 -10.17 -1.85 1.07
N GLU A 139 -8.96 -1.36 1.29
CA GLU A 139 -8.67 -0.39 2.35
C GLU A 139 -8.78 1.05 1.90
N GLY A 140 -9.12 1.27 0.63
CA GLY A 140 -9.31 2.61 0.12
C GLY A 140 -8.10 3.53 0.31
N MET A 141 -6.87 3.00 0.50
CA MET A 141 -5.66 3.82 0.71
C MET A 141 -5.48 4.85 -0.43
N PHE A 142 -6.06 6.01 -0.18
CA PHE A 142 -5.50 7.34 -0.21
C PHE A 142 -5.83 7.99 1.13
#